data_AF-A0A9W8U5I9-F1
#
_entry.id   AF-A0A9W8U5I9-F1
#
_cell.length_a   1.000
_cell.length_b   1.000
_cell.length_c   1.000
_cell.angle_alpha   90.00
_cell.angle_beta   90.00
_cell.angle_gamma   90.00
#
_symmetry.space_group_name_H-M   'P 1'
#
loop_
_entity.id
_entity.type
_entity.pdbx_description
1 polymer ?
#
loop_
_entity_poly.entity_id
_entity_poly.type
_entity_poly.pdbx_seq_one_letter_code
_entity_poly.pdbx_strand_id
1 'polypeptide(L)'
;MAEVTPIPIIRFQAPENVFEATEWPRSIIDDEHFTVIHEVTQKKFDGPDGLDSMIISSREGTTWLHYEDNVWKRDIIGIGEPKEPRQLPNSLSPGSGDHWGSGCADVGKFGDDPFAYIATLDPFHGISACVYTKTNRGLKNVEWKRHVLDTYGTPNQRLKRGDGPGHYIVCADFDGDGNDEFLLALFGPLDRDDKDESIPPAQGPHPLKGIMYYKPIDLEKGIFAKWRIADESSARIAIGNFGGAGKLDLVSIGYNVKQYYEEPKPVTTLHLNKTVYASEAPTQAPIVPTAWDNEGLVYLARPHEVQQSQKLPLIEVANYAISIELHPKGGKIQLQKEDGIKVLYGSIHNEDDIRKPLGNSGFPAITPVTSEGSSFNAGDNGAIVLRLVPIGQDGEWAKTEDVPVKTTFELNKLGLGLEALKFKKVEDLWFGGAFKGKDFWNMTGFHFRFADDKTEIAHMQFWTAGTNVDCGAHNHSGDIFEEIHICLSPGTGNGGMSRLKDGETKATSEKDFDHVALPRLYEHGGMWYRDSYGNAVRNKENAVSYPYHKWQAGSGPNLDVWMALEFNPDIAL
;
A
#
# COMPACT_ATOMS: atom_id res chain seq x y z
N MET A 1 11.38 -10.61 -38.91
CA MET A 1 11.18 -10.49 -37.45
C MET A 1 12.50 -10.91 -36.82
N ALA A 2 13.08 -10.12 -35.92
CA ALA A 2 14.27 -10.57 -35.20
C ALA A 2 13.88 -11.76 -34.31
N GLU A 3 14.66 -12.82 -34.37
CA GLU A 3 14.42 -14.05 -33.63
C GLU A 3 14.75 -13.83 -32.15
N VAL A 4 13.85 -14.26 -31.25
CA VAL A 4 14.10 -14.19 -29.82
C VAL A 4 14.89 -15.44 -29.45
N THR A 5 16.06 -15.27 -28.83
CA THR A 5 16.91 -16.40 -28.45
C THR A 5 16.59 -16.85 -27.03
N PRO A 6 16.14 -18.11 -26.82
CA PRO A 6 15.96 -18.65 -25.49
C PRO A 6 17.29 -18.76 -24.72
N ILE A 7 17.21 -18.75 -23.40
CA ILE A 7 18.35 -18.89 -22.48
C ILE A 7 18.35 -20.32 -21.95
N PRO A 8 19.49 -21.05 -22.05
CA PRO A 8 19.54 -22.43 -21.59
C PRO A 8 19.58 -22.54 -20.06
N ILE A 9 18.79 -23.47 -19.51
CA ILE A 9 18.93 -23.99 -18.16
C ILE A 9 19.93 -25.14 -18.20
N ILE A 10 21.08 -24.94 -17.55
CA ILE A 10 22.20 -25.88 -17.58
C ILE A 10 22.38 -26.49 -16.19
N ARG A 11 22.36 -27.83 -16.11
CA ARG A 11 22.74 -28.57 -14.92
C ARG A 11 24.21 -28.90 -14.96
N PHE A 12 24.95 -28.53 -13.92
CA PHE A 12 26.32 -28.98 -13.69
C PHE A 12 26.34 -30.06 -12.61
N GLN A 13 27.01 -31.17 -12.87
CA GLN A 13 27.16 -32.29 -11.93
C GLN A 13 28.56 -32.24 -11.32
N ALA A 14 28.64 -32.29 -9.99
CA ALA A 14 29.93 -32.40 -9.32
C ALA A 14 30.62 -33.71 -9.71
N PRO A 15 31.88 -33.68 -10.20
CA PRO A 15 32.65 -34.88 -10.47
C PRO A 15 33.13 -35.54 -9.17
N GLU A 16 33.56 -36.81 -9.24
CA GLU A 16 34.03 -37.56 -8.06
C GLU A 16 35.20 -36.89 -7.34
N ASN A 17 36.12 -36.27 -8.10
CA ASN A 17 37.21 -35.47 -7.55
C ASN A 17 37.17 -34.03 -8.08
N VAL A 18 36.56 -33.14 -7.29
CA VAL A 18 36.38 -31.72 -7.63
C VAL A 18 37.70 -30.95 -7.78
N PHE A 19 38.78 -31.37 -7.11
CA PHE A 19 40.06 -30.66 -7.13
C PHE A 19 40.93 -31.00 -8.35
N GLU A 20 40.63 -32.11 -9.03
CA GLU A 20 41.35 -32.56 -10.24
C GLU A 20 40.57 -32.31 -11.53
N ALA A 21 39.28 -31.95 -11.42
CA ALA A 21 38.43 -31.72 -12.57
C ALA A 21 38.77 -30.41 -13.29
N THR A 22 38.93 -30.48 -14.61
CA THR A 22 39.10 -29.28 -15.47
C THR A 22 37.78 -28.55 -15.70
N GLU A 23 36.68 -29.30 -15.80
CA GLU A 23 35.31 -28.79 -15.91
C GLU A 23 34.34 -29.75 -15.23
N TRP A 24 33.17 -29.23 -14.84
CA TRP A 24 32.09 -30.07 -14.34
C TRP A 24 31.27 -30.61 -15.52
N PRO A 25 30.96 -31.93 -15.56
CA PRO A 25 30.01 -32.47 -16.52
C PRO A 25 28.71 -31.66 -16.51
N ARG A 26 28.22 -31.27 -17.70
CA ARG A 26 27.02 -30.46 -17.84
C ARG A 26 26.02 -31.06 -18.81
N SER A 27 24.74 -30.83 -18.56
CA SER A 27 23.64 -31.20 -19.44
C SER A 27 22.64 -30.05 -19.54
N ILE A 28 22.08 -29.83 -20.73
CA ILE A 28 21.00 -28.87 -20.94
C ILE A 28 19.69 -29.53 -20.45
N ILE A 29 18.97 -28.83 -19.58
CA ILE A 29 17.63 -29.22 -19.13
C ILE A 29 16.58 -28.67 -20.10
N ASP A 30 16.75 -27.41 -20.52
CA ASP A 30 15.87 -26.68 -21.43
C ASP A 30 16.67 -25.57 -22.11
N ASP A 31 16.54 -25.39 -23.41
CA ASP A 31 17.12 -24.28 -24.18
C ASP A 31 16.15 -23.73 -25.23
N GLU A 32 14.86 -23.96 -25.03
CA GLU A 32 13.81 -23.66 -26.03
C GLU A 32 12.73 -22.71 -25.48
N HIS A 33 12.50 -22.67 -24.16
CA HIS A 33 11.24 -22.14 -23.62
C HIS A 33 11.36 -20.84 -22.83
N PHE A 34 12.55 -20.51 -22.31
CA PHE A 34 12.70 -19.38 -21.40
C PHE A 34 13.46 -18.23 -22.05
N THR A 35 12.92 -17.02 -21.93
CA THR A 35 13.59 -15.79 -22.35
C THR A 35 13.68 -14.84 -21.15
N VAL A 36 14.84 -14.20 -20.98
CA VAL A 36 15.14 -13.33 -19.83
C VAL A 36 14.78 -14.00 -18.50
N ILE A 37 15.61 -14.94 -18.05
CA ILE A 37 15.52 -15.52 -16.70
C ILE A 37 16.20 -14.56 -15.73
N HIS A 38 15.50 -14.14 -14.68
CA HIS A 38 16.06 -13.23 -13.67
C HIS A 38 16.26 -13.88 -12.30
N GLU A 39 15.44 -14.89 -11.95
CA GLU A 39 15.62 -15.63 -10.71
C GLU A 39 15.28 -17.12 -10.90
N VAL A 40 16.05 -17.97 -10.22
CA VAL A 40 15.82 -19.41 -10.12
C VAL A 40 15.81 -19.77 -8.64
N THR A 41 14.67 -20.20 -8.14
CA THR A 41 14.49 -20.52 -6.72
C THR A 41 14.38 -22.02 -6.53
N GLN A 42 15.35 -22.62 -5.83
CA GLN A 42 15.38 -24.05 -5.51
C GLN A 42 14.62 -24.33 -4.23
N LYS A 43 13.69 -25.29 -4.27
CA LYS A 43 12.92 -25.74 -3.10
C LYS A 43 12.65 -27.24 -3.15
N LYS A 44 12.46 -27.80 -1.95
CA LYS A 44 11.99 -29.17 -1.73
C LYS A 44 10.48 -29.13 -1.56
N PHE A 45 9.73 -29.61 -2.55
CA PHE A 45 8.26 -29.60 -2.51
C PHE A 45 7.66 -30.98 -2.24
N ASP A 46 8.40 -31.91 -1.63
CA ASP A 46 8.05 -33.34 -1.63
C ASP A 46 7.55 -33.76 -3.02
N GLY A 47 8.30 -33.34 -4.06
CA GLY A 47 8.01 -33.68 -5.43
C GLY A 47 7.91 -35.21 -5.59
N PRO A 48 7.41 -35.71 -6.72
CA PRO A 48 7.50 -37.13 -7.02
C PRO A 48 8.91 -37.64 -6.71
N ASP A 49 9.02 -38.60 -5.78
CA ASP A 49 10.27 -39.19 -5.29
C ASP A 49 11.18 -38.32 -4.38
N GLY A 50 10.72 -37.16 -3.90
CA GLY A 50 11.43 -36.35 -2.88
C GLY A 50 12.61 -35.53 -3.40
N LEU A 51 12.68 -35.29 -4.72
CA LEU A 51 13.73 -34.51 -5.37
C LEU A 51 13.51 -32.98 -5.23
N ASP A 52 14.60 -32.24 -5.34
CA ASP A 52 14.55 -30.78 -5.45
C ASP A 52 13.88 -30.37 -6.77
N SER A 53 13.20 -29.22 -6.74
CA SER A 53 12.64 -28.59 -7.93
C SER A 53 12.88 -27.09 -7.91
N MET A 54 12.57 -26.43 -9.01
CA MET A 54 12.91 -25.02 -9.23
C MET A 54 11.66 -24.23 -9.62
N ILE A 55 11.57 -23.01 -9.11
CA ILE A 55 10.71 -21.98 -9.67
C ILE A 55 11.55 -21.09 -10.57
N ILE A 56 11.18 -21.00 -11.83
CA ILE A 56 11.84 -20.18 -12.84
C ILE A 56 11.02 -18.90 -13.02
N SER A 57 11.64 -17.75 -12.77
CA SER A 57 11.08 -16.42 -13.01
C SER A 57 11.66 -15.87 -14.31
N SER A 58 10.78 -15.71 -15.29
CA SER A 58 11.16 -15.36 -16.67
C SER A 58 10.13 -14.45 -17.32
N ARG A 59 10.41 -14.03 -18.55
CA ARG A 59 9.47 -13.28 -19.38
C ARG A 59 8.22 -14.09 -19.74
N GLU A 60 8.29 -15.41 -19.71
CA GLU A 60 7.13 -16.31 -19.86
C GLU A 60 6.27 -16.39 -18.59
N GLY A 61 6.74 -15.79 -17.49
CA GLY A 61 6.09 -15.77 -16.19
C GLY A 61 6.80 -16.67 -15.18
N THR A 62 6.01 -17.27 -14.30
CA THR A 62 6.47 -18.14 -13.22
C THR A 62 6.20 -19.59 -13.60
N THR A 63 7.25 -20.40 -13.67
CA THR A 63 7.18 -21.81 -14.08
C THR A 63 7.78 -22.71 -13.03
N TRP A 64 7.09 -23.79 -12.68
CA TRP A 64 7.64 -24.87 -11.87
C TRP A 64 8.34 -25.89 -12.77
N LEU A 65 9.65 -26.05 -12.56
CA LEU A 65 10.50 -27.01 -13.25
C LEU A 65 10.89 -28.13 -12.28
N HIS A 66 10.44 -29.35 -12.54
CA HIS A 66 10.64 -30.50 -11.65
C HIS A 66 11.02 -31.75 -12.44
N TYR A 67 11.53 -32.75 -11.73
CA TYR A 67 11.94 -34.03 -12.31
C TYR A 67 11.01 -35.13 -11.82
N GLU A 68 10.31 -35.79 -12.74
CA GLU A 68 9.37 -36.89 -12.46
C GLU A 68 9.44 -37.90 -13.61
N ASP A 69 9.32 -39.19 -13.31
CA ASP A 69 9.33 -40.27 -14.33
C ASP A 69 10.60 -40.27 -15.21
N ASN A 70 11.75 -39.93 -14.64
CA ASN A 70 13.04 -39.77 -15.32
C ASN A 70 13.09 -38.65 -16.39
N VAL A 71 12.15 -37.71 -16.39
CA VAL A 71 12.12 -36.58 -17.32
C VAL A 71 11.90 -35.26 -16.59
N TRP A 72 12.47 -34.18 -17.14
CA TRP A 72 12.15 -32.83 -16.67
C TRP A 72 10.77 -32.42 -17.18
N LYS A 73 9.93 -31.92 -16.28
CA LYS A 73 8.58 -31.42 -16.56
C LYS A 73 8.48 -29.94 -16.18
N ARG A 74 7.60 -29.24 -16.88
CA ARG A 74 7.36 -27.79 -16.71
C ARG A 74 5.87 -27.56 -16.55
N ASP A 75 5.50 -26.98 -15.43
CA ASP A 75 4.13 -26.57 -15.15
C ASP A 75 4.11 -25.05 -14.99
N ILE A 76 3.39 -24.37 -15.90
CA ILE A 76 3.22 -22.92 -15.80
C ILE A 76 2.27 -22.60 -14.63
N ILE A 77 2.74 -21.75 -13.72
CA ILE A 77 1.95 -21.27 -12.59
C ILE A 77 1.12 -20.07 -13.05
N GLY A 78 1.75 -19.14 -13.76
CA GLY A 78 1.09 -17.96 -14.28
C GLY A 78 2.02 -17.12 -15.14
N ILE A 79 1.43 -16.28 -15.99
CA ILE A 79 2.16 -15.48 -16.98
C ILE A 79 2.80 -14.21 -16.40
N GLY A 80 2.60 -13.91 -15.12
CA GLY A 80 3.08 -12.67 -14.49
C GLY A 80 2.40 -11.42 -15.03
N GLU A 81 3.17 -10.34 -15.18
CA GLU A 81 2.71 -9.10 -15.81
C GLU A 81 2.40 -9.36 -17.31
N PRO A 82 1.21 -8.99 -17.82
CA PRO A 82 0.87 -9.19 -19.22
C PRO A 82 1.72 -8.34 -20.18
N LYS A 83 2.04 -8.91 -21.33
CA LYS A 83 2.71 -8.19 -22.42
C LYS A 83 1.78 -7.16 -23.06
N GLU A 84 2.25 -5.93 -23.20
CA GLU A 84 1.53 -4.87 -23.93
C GLU A 84 1.85 -4.88 -25.43
N PRO A 85 0.92 -4.42 -26.29
CA PRO A 85 1.14 -4.36 -27.74
C PRO A 85 2.37 -3.55 -28.16
N ARG A 86 2.75 -2.52 -27.38
CA ARG A 86 3.92 -1.67 -27.65
C ARG A 86 5.26 -2.36 -27.36
N GLN A 87 5.26 -3.42 -26.55
CA GLN A 87 6.48 -4.07 -26.08
C GLN A 87 7.02 -5.02 -27.15
N LEU A 88 8.30 -4.86 -27.48
CA LEU A 88 8.99 -5.67 -28.48
C LEU A 88 9.88 -6.71 -27.80
N PRO A 89 9.84 -7.99 -28.22
CA PRO A 89 10.70 -9.04 -27.63
C PRO A 89 12.20 -8.79 -27.76
N ASN A 90 12.60 -8.00 -28.74
CA ASN A 90 13.99 -7.60 -29.01
C ASN A 90 14.29 -6.17 -28.56
N SER A 91 13.50 -5.58 -27.65
CA SER A 91 13.83 -4.25 -27.13
C SER A 91 15.22 -4.28 -26.49
N LEU A 92 16.07 -3.36 -26.93
CA LEU A 92 17.41 -3.13 -26.39
C LEU A 92 17.41 -2.06 -25.30
N SER A 93 16.26 -1.44 -25.02
CA SER A 93 16.15 -0.39 -23.99
C SER A 93 16.11 -1.03 -22.59
N PRO A 94 16.93 -0.54 -21.64
CA PRO A 94 17.02 -1.08 -20.29
C PRO A 94 15.95 -0.45 -19.38
N GLY A 95 14.67 -0.63 -19.69
CA GLY A 95 13.57 -0.16 -18.83
C GLY A 95 12.46 -1.19 -18.73
N SER A 96 11.98 -1.48 -17.52
CA SER A 96 10.88 -2.42 -17.22
C SER A 96 9.59 -2.06 -17.90
N GLY A 97 9.49 -0.83 -18.38
CA GLY A 97 8.53 -0.41 -19.38
C GLY A 97 8.38 -1.38 -20.55
N ASP A 98 9.43 -2.11 -20.93
CA ASP A 98 9.46 -3.08 -22.02
C ASP A 98 9.51 -4.54 -21.54
N HIS A 99 9.31 -4.78 -20.26
CA HIS A 99 9.31 -6.11 -19.66
C HIS A 99 7.91 -6.56 -19.27
N TRP A 100 7.73 -7.88 -19.28
CA TRP A 100 6.52 -8.59 -18.88
C TRP A 100 6.96 -9.93 -18.27
N GLY A 101 6.03 -10.74 -17.79
CA GLY A 101 6.38 -11.96 -17.07
C GLY A 101 6.65 -11.70 -15.59
N SER A 102 7.59 -12.45 -15.02
CA SER A 102 7.97 -12.37 -13.61
C SER A 102 9.48 -12.21 -13.46
N GLY A 103 9.90 -11.28 -12.59
CA GLY A 103 11.31 -11.02 -12.31
C GLY A 103 11.86 -11.83 -11.15
N CYS A 104 11.02 -12.19 -10.18
CA CYS A 104 11.45 -12.97 -9.02
C CYS A 104 10.25 -13.71 -8.43
N ALA A 105 10.48 -14.90 -7.90
CA ALA A 105 9.45 -15.67 -7.23
C ALA A 105 10.04 -16.55 -6.13
N ASP A 106 9.31 -16.69 -5.03
CA ASP A 106 9.60 -17.68 -4.00
C ASP A 106 8.29 -18.30 -3.48
N VAL A 107 8.41 -19.49 -2.90
CA VAL A 107 7.31 -20.31 -2.42
C VAL A 107 7.21 -20.24 -0.92
N GLY A 108 5.99 -19.98 -0.45
CA GLY A 108 5.65 -19.94 0.96
C GLY A 108 4.74 -21.09 1.39
N LYS A 109 5.07 -21.64 2.55
CA LYS A 109 4.25 -22.56 3.33
C LYS A 109 3.10 -21.83 4.01
N PHE A 110 1.94 -22.48 4.12
CA PHE A 110 0.85 -22.02 4.97
C PHE A 110 0.07 -23.21 5.53
N GLY A 111 -0.03 -23.27 6.86
CA GLY A 111 -0.50 -24.44 7.58
C GLY A 111 0.35 -25.68 7.26
N ASP A 112 -0.32 -26.74 6.82
CA ASP A 112 0.32 -28.02 6.47
C ASP A 112 0.75 -28.10 4.99
N ASP A 113 0.46 -27.08 4.16
CA ASP A 113 0.84 -27.08 2.74
C ASP A 113 2.18 -26.34 2.55
N PRO A 114 3.29 -27.05 2.26
CA PRO A 114 4.60 -26.44 2.04
C PRO A 114 4.70 -25.64 0.73
N PHE A 115 3.69 -25.74 -0.13
CA PHE A 115 3.60 -25.06 -1.41
C PHE A 115 2.28 -24.30 -1.51
N ALA A 116 1.85 -23.62 -0.45
CA ALA A 116 0.52 -23.02 -0.36
C ALA A 116 0.32 -21.80 -1.27
N TYR A 117 1.36 -20.98 -1.40
CA TYR A 117 1.33 -19.79 -2.25
C TYR A 117 2.71 -19.50 -2.87
N ILE A 118 2.73 -18.71 -3.93
CA ILE A 118 3.96 -18.26 -4.60
C ILE A 118 3.95 -16.74 -4.61
N ALA A 119 4.87 -16.11 -3.87
CA ALA A 119 5.08 -14.68 -3.95
C ALA A 119 5.90 -14.34 -5.18
N THR A 120 5.51 -13.31 -5.93
CA THR A 120 6.22 -12.87 -7.12
C THR A 120 6.40 -11.36 -7.17
N LEU A 121 7.48 -10.95 -7.83
CA LEU A 121 7.74 -9.59 -8.23
C LEU A 121 7.67 -9.54 -9.75
N ASP A 122 6.67 -8.85 -10.27
CA ASP A 122 6.39 -8.80 -11.70
C ASP A 122 6.63 -7.37 -12.26
N PRO A 123 7.26 -7.22 -13.44
CA PRO A 123 8.14 -8.16 -14.17
C PRO A 123 9.62 -8.05 -13.69
N PHE A 124 10.61 -8.20 -14.59
CA PHE A 124 12.02 -7.87 -14.32
C PHE A 124 12.14 -6.48 -13.70
N HIS A 125 12.87 -6.39 -12.59
CA HIS A 125 12.96 -5.19 -11.74
C HIS A 125 11.58 -4.53 -11.56
N GLY A 126 10.62 -5.34 -11.11
CA GLY A 126 9.21 -5.05 -11.23
C GLY A 126 8.68 -3.96 -10.30
N ILE A 127 7.44 -3.57 -10.60
CA ILE A 127 6.64 -2.67 -9.75
C ILE A 127 5.60 -3.43 -8.94
N SER A 128 5.22 -4.64 -9.35
CA SER A 128 4.05 -5.32 -8.77
C SER A 128 4.47 -6.47 -7.86
N ALA A 129 4.20 -6.32 -6.57
CA ALA A 129 4.26 -7.43 -5.63
C ALA A 129 2.95 -8.22 -5.73
N CYS A 130 3.06 -9.49 -6.04
CA CYS A 130 1.92 -10.36 -6.30
C CYS A 130 2.05 -11.67 -5.53
N VAL A 131 0.95 -12.39 -5.43
CA VAL A 131 0.93 -13.79 -5.00
C VAL A 131 0.06 -14.62 -5.94
N TYR A 132 0.47 -15.85 -6.19
CA TYR A 132 -0.40 -16.89 -6.72
C TYR A 132 -0.85 -17.77 -5.56
N THR A 133 -2.16 -17.95 -5.42
CA THR A 133 -2.75 -18.85 -4.42
C THR A 133 -3.52 -19.95 -5.13
N LYS A 134 -3.56 -21.15 -4.53
CA LYS A 134 -4.27 -22.27 -5.12
C LYS A 134 -5.79 -22.07 -4.99
N THR A 135 -6.54 -22.36 -6.05
CA THR A 135 -8.02 -22.42 -5.98
C THR A 135 -8.50 -23.80 -5.50
N ASN A 136 -7.64 -24.81 -5.54
CA ASN A 136 -7.88 -26.19 -5.10
C ASN A 136 -6.70 -26.73 -4.28
N ARG A 137 -6.93 -27.77 -3.47
CA ARG A 137 -5.88 -28.35 -2.61
C ARG A 137 -5.03 -29.38 -3.36
N GLY A 138 -3.76 -29.50 -2.98
CA GLY A 138 -2.82 -30.53 -3.45
C GLY A 138 -1.64 -29.97 -4.26
N LEU A 139 -0.87 -30.86 -4.86
CA LEU A 139 0.32 -30.54 -5.68
C LEU A 139 0.13 -30.80 -7.18
N LYS A 140 -0.91 -31.53 -7.58
CA LYS A 140 -1.19 -31.91 -8.97
C LYS A 140 -2.50 -31.31 -9.45
N ASN A 141 -2.56 -30.92 -10.72
CA ASN A 141 -3.73 -30.28 -11.34
C ASN A 141 -4.21 -29.06 -10.54
N VAL A 142 -3.25 -28.29 -10.02
CA VAL A 142 -3.53 -27.10 -9.22
C VAL A 142 -3.84 -25.94 -10.15
N GLU A 143 -4.94 -25.26 -9.90
CA GLU A 143 -5.26 -23.99 -10.53
C GLU A 143 -4.78 -22.85 -9.64
N TRP A 144 -4.10 -21.87 -10.23
CA TRP A 144 -3.52 -20.74 -9.53
C TRP A 144 -4.27 -19.46 -9.84
N LYS A 145 -4.61 -18.70 -8.80
CA LYS A 145 -5.21 -17.38 -8.90
C LYS A 145 -4.15 -16.32 -8.57
N ARG A 146 -3.89 -15.42 -9.52
CA ARG A 146 -3.01 -14.27 -9.30
C ARG A 146 -3.73 -13.19 -8.51
N HIS A 147 -3.08 -12.68 -7.49
CA HIS A 147 -3.48 -11.50 -6.74
C HIS A 147 -2.36 -10.48 -6.79
N VAL A 148 -2.62 -9.30 -7.34
CA VAL A 148 -1.74 -8.14 -7.12
C VAL A 148 -1.98 -7.68 -5.69
N LEU A 149 -0.93 -7.63 -4.90
CA LEU A 149 -0.97 -7.10 -3.53
C LEU A 149 -0.70 -5.61 -3.58
N ASP A 150 0.35 -5.21 -4.31
CA ASP A 150 0.82 -3.84 -4.36
C ASP A 150 1.48 -3.47 -5.68
N THR A 151 1.40 -2.17 -5.99
CA THR A 151 2.10 -1.56 -7.13
C THR A 151 2.96 -0.40 -6.64
N TYR A 152 4.27 -0.64 -6.67
CA TYR A 152 5.32 0.31 -6.36
C TYR A 152 5.66 1.17 -7.57
N GLY A 153 6.61 2.08 -7.41
CA GLY A 153 7.14 2.91 -8.47
C GLY A 153 6.67 4.37 -8.41
N THR A 154 7.45 5.24 -9.02
CA THR A 154 7.11 6.63 -9.33
C THR A 154 5.94 6.68 -10.32
N PRO A 155 5.30 7.85 -10.53
CA PRO A 155 4.29 7.99 -11.57
C PRO A 155 4.78 7.54 -12.95
N ASN A 156 6.04 7.82 -13.30
CA ASN A 156 6.63 7.38 -14.57
C ASN A 156 6.79 5.85 -14.64
N GLN A 157 7.33 5.23 -13.58
CA GLN A 157 7.50 3.78 -13.52
C GLN A 157 6.15 3.05 -13.58
N ARG A 158 5.10 3.59 -12.93
CA ARG A 158 3.72 3.06 -13.00
C ARG A 158 3.09 3.20 -14.38
N LEU A 159 3.47 4.24 -15.13
CA LEU A 159 3.17 4.37 -16.56
C LEU A 159 4.08 3.50 -17.44
N LYS A 160 4.85 2.58 -16.84
CA LYS A 160 5.78 1.68 -17.52
C LYS A 160 6.79 2.45 -18.37
N ARG A 161 7.33 3.53 -17.81
CA ARG A 161 8.47 4.29 -18.33
C ARG A 161 9.60 4.24 -17.29
N GLY A 162 10.65 3.47 -17.58
CA GLY A 162 11.72 3.13 -16.62
C GLY A 162 11.52 1.75 -15.99
N ASP A 163 12.47 1.36 -15.14
CA ASP A 163 12.43 0.11 -14.36
C ASP A 163 11.74 0.33 -13.03
N GLY A 164 11.06 -0.67 -12.47
CA GLY A 164 10.51 -0.62 -11.12
C GLY A 164 11.56 -0.73 -10.02
N PRO A 165 11.18 -0.49 -8.75
CA PRO A 165 12.12 -0.43 -7.63
C PRO A 165 12.40 -1.78 -6.97
N GLY A 166 11.68 -2.84 -7.32
CA GLY A 166 11.84 -4.15 -6.68
C GLY A 166 12.94 -4.98 -7.32
N HIS A 167 13.59 -5.86 -6.57
CA HIS A 167 14.60 -6.78 -7.12
C HIS A 167 14.45 -8.24 -6.69
N TYR A 168 14.11 -8.50 -5.43
CA TYR A 168 14.22 -9.85 -4.87
C TYR A 168 13.10 -10.15 -3.88
N ILE A 169 12.64 -11.40 -3.88
CA ILE A 169 11.68 -11.96 -2.94
C ILE A 169 12.28 -13.18 -2.27
N VAL A 170 11.97 -13.36 -0.99
CA VAL A 170 12.27 -14.60 -0.26
C VAL A 170 11.15 -14.91 0.72
N CYS A 171 10.75 -16.17 0.79
CA CYS A 171 9.74 -16.70 1.71
C CYS A 171 10.40 -17.51 2.82
N ALA A 172 10.03 -17.23 4.07
CA ALA A 172 10.42 -17.99 5.24
C ALA A 172 9.53 -17.65 6.45
N ASP A 173 9.47 -18.56 7.41
CA ASP A 173 8.81 -18.40 8.72
C ASP A 173 9.66 -17.50 9.64
N PHE A 174 9.50 -16.18 9.51
CA PHE A 174 10.31 -15.22 10.26
C PHE A 174 9.78 -15.02 11.68
N ASP A 175 8.49 -15.21 11.91
CA ASP A 175 7.91 -15.05 13.25
C ASP A 175 7.73 -16.36 14.02
N GLY A 176 7.93 -17.51 13.36
CA GLY A 176 7.93 -18.84 13.96
C GLY A 176 6.54 -19.41 14.20
N ASP A 177 5.50 -18.89 13.54
CA ASP A 177 4.13 -19.41 13.64
C ASP A 177 3.85 -20.63 12.75
N GLY A 178 4.83 -21.02 11.93
CA GLY A 178 4.76 -22.17 11.04
C GLY A 178 4.24 -21.85 9.63
N ASN A 179 3.83 -20.62 9.36
CA ASN A 179 3.54 -20.10 8.03
C ASN A 179 4.73 -19.28 7.54
N ASP A 180 5.06 -19.41 6.27
CA ASP A 180 6.05 -18.51 5.70
C ASP A 180 5.42 -17.13 5.50
N GLU A 181 6.17 -16.10 5.85
CA GLU A 181 6.01 -14.77 5.31
C GLU A 181 6.89 -14.60 4.08
N PHE A 182 6.77 -13.46 3.40
CA PHE A 182 7.75 -13.11 2.40
C PHE A 182 8.29 -11.70 2.58
N LEU A 183 9.56 -11.52 2.20
CA LEU A 183 10.21 -10.23 2.14
C LEU A 183 10.35 -9.80 0.69
N LEU A 184 10.14 -8.51 0.44
CA LEU A 184 10.41 -7.86 -0.84
C LEU A 184 11.53 -6.83 -0.65
N ALA A 185 12.62 -7.01 -1.40
CA ALA A 185 13.73 -6.08 -1.47
C ALA A 185 13.44 -4.97 -2.49
N LEU A 186 13.41 -3.72 -2.01
CA LEU A 186 13.25 -2.52 -2.81
C LEU A 186 14.57 -1.74 -2.84
N PHE A 187 15.13 -1.54 -4.02
CA PHE A 187 16.42 -0.88 -4.16
C PHE A 187 16.32 0.65 -4.29
N GLY A 188 15.23 1.18 -4.87
CA GLY A 188 15.04 2.62 -5.02
C GLY A 188 14.30 3.05 -6.28
N PRO A 189 13.94 4.34 -6.39
CA PRO A 189 13.37 4.90 -7.61
C PRO A 189 14.41 4.89 -8.74
N LEU A 190 13.97 4.57 -9.96
CA LEU A 190 14.79 4.54 -11.17
C LEU A 190 14.02 5.21 -12.31
N ASP A 191 13.92 6.53 -12.22
CA ASP A 191 13.44 7.37 -13.31
C ASP A 191 14.57 7.68 -14.29
N ARG A 192 14.21 7.96 -15.54
CA ARG A 192 15.14 8.39 -16.60
C ARG A 192 14.76 9.79 -17.08
N ASP A 193 15.76 10.58 -17.46
CA ASP A 193 15.55 11.91 -18.03
C ASP A 193 15.19 11.85 -19.53
N ASP A 194 15.00 13.03 -20.17
CA ASP A 194 14.64 13.11 -21.60
C ASP A 194 15.74 12.57 -22.54
N LYS A 195 16.93 12.25 -22.02
CA LYS A 195 18.05 11.65 -22.76
C LYS A 195 18.21 10.16 -22.44
N ASP A 196 17.25 9.57 -21.71
CA ASP A 196 17.27 8.17 -21.26
C ASP A 196 18.38 7.87 -20.22
N GLU A 197 18.98 8.91 -19.61
CA GLU A 197 19.97 8.75 -18.55
C GLU A 197 19.27 8.57 -17.20
N SER A 198 19.78 7.65 -16.36
CA SER A 198 19.23 7.41 -15.03
C SER A 198 19.34 8.67 -14.16
N ILE A 199 18.22 9.08 -13.57
CA ILE A 199 18.19 10.20 -12.62
C ILE A 199 18.77 9.71 -11.28
N PRO A 200 19.80 10.39 -10.73
CA PRO A 200 20.35 10.00 -9.44
C PRO A 200 19.28 10.00 -8.35
N PRO A 201 19.16 8.94 -7.54
CA PRO A 201 18.16 8.88 -6.48
C PRO A 201 18.47 9.90 -5.40
N ALA A 202 17.41 10.44 -4.77
CA ALA A 202 17.56 11.30 -3.60
C ALA A 202 18.30 10.57 -2.46
N GLN A 203 19.07 11.33 -1.69
CA GLN A 203 19.70 10.82 -0.48
C GLN A 203 18.65 10.67 0.64
N GLY A 204 18.72 9.55 1.37
CA GLY A 204 17.90 9.32 2.56
C GLY A 204 16.75 8.34 2.32
N PRO A 205 15.79 8.27 3.26
CA PRO A 205 14.64 7.39 3.18
C PRO A 205 13.77 7.71 1.96
N HIS A 206 13.19 6.68 1.37
CA HIS A 206 12.27 6.81 0.25
C HIS A 206 11.28 5.64 0.27
N PRO A 207 9.98 5.84 -0.04
CA PRO A 207 8.98 4.75 -0.01
C PRO A 207 9.34 3.57 -0.93
N LEU A 208 10.16 3.82 -1.94
CA LEU A 208 10.64 2.82 -2.90
C LEU A 208 12.02 2.22 -2.55
N LYS A 209 12.55 2.43 -1.34
CA LYS A 209 13.78 1.81 -0.81
C LYS A 209 13.44 1.04 0.45
N GLY A 210 14.05 -0.11 0.68
CA GLY A 210 13.87 -0.84 1.93
C GLY A 210 13.67 -2.33 1.78
N ILE A 211 13.24 -2.92 2.88
CA ILE A 211 12.71 -4.30 2.90
C ILE A 211 11.29 -4.24 3.42
N MET A 212 10.36 -4.69 2.57
CA MET A 212 8.97 -4.86 2.93
C MET A 212 8.76 -6.28 3.44
N TYR A 213 8.08 -6.41 4.57
CA TYR A 213 7.64 -7.67 5.16
C TYR A 213 6.18 -7.89 4.82
N TYR A 214 5.82 -9.09 4.39
CA TYR A 214 4.44 -9.47 4.07
C TYR A 214 4.02 -10.72 4.82
N LYS A 215 2.95 -10.62 5.60
CA LYS A 215 2.38 -11.75 6.35
C LYS A 215 1.06 -12.21 5.72
N PRO A 216 0.91 -13.49 5.35
CA PRO A 216 -0.37 -14.01 4.88
C PRO A 216 -1.40 -14.01 6.02
N ILE A 217 -2.59 -13.48 5.73
CA ILE A 217 -3.71 -13.42 6.68
C ILE A 217 -4.85 -14.33 6.21
N ASP A 218 -5.20 -14.25 4.92
CA ASP A 218 -6.20 -15.09 4.27
C ASP A 218 -5.80 -15.31 2.81
N LEU A 219 -5.25 -16.49 2.50
CA LEU A 219 -4.78 -16.83 1.15
C LEU A 219 -5.90 -16.96 0.13
N GLU A 220 -7.10 -17.38 0.53
CA GLU A 220 -8.24 -17.55 -0.37
C GLU A 220 -8.69 -16.19 -0.94
N LYS A 221 -8.68 -15.17 -0.07
CA LYS A 221 -8.97 -13.79 -0.45
C LYS A 221 -7.74 -13.01 -0.94
N GLY A 222 -6.54 -13.59 -0.79
CA GLY A 222 -5.27 -12.93 -1.08
C GLY A 222 -5.07 -11.69 -0.21
N ILE A 223 -5.41 -11.79 1.08
CA ILE A 223 -5.22 -10.75 2.10
C ILE A 223 -3.89 -10.99 2.80
N PHE A 224 -3.05 -9.95 2.76
CA PHE A 224 -1.76 -9.92 3.41
C PHE A 224 -1.65 -8.64 4.24
N ALA A 225 -0.96 -8.73 5.37
CA ALA A 225 -0.40 -7.58 6.06
C ALA A 225 0.93 -7.21 5.42
N LYS A 226 1.29 -5.93 5.44
CA LYS A 226 2.63 -5.51 5.07
C LYS A 226 3.15 -4.36 5.92
N TRP A 227 4.44 -4.36 6.22
CA TRP A 227 5.11 -3.24 6.86
C TRP A 227 6.58 -3.20 6.47
N ARG A 228 7.24 -2.08 6.69
CA ARG A 228 8.65 -1.91 6.39
C ARG A 228 9.50 -2.29 7.60
N ILE A 229 10.57 -3.04 7.36
CA ILE A 229 11.51 -3.47 8.40
C ILE A 229 12.92 -2.89 8.22
N ALA A 230 13.19 -2.26 7.07
CA ALA A 230 14.42 -1.55 6.76
C ALA A 230 14.13 -0.41 5.76
N ASP A 231 14.79 0.72 5.91
CA ASP A 231 14.58 1.93 5.09
C ASP A 231 15.64 2.10 3.99
N GLU A 232 16.81 1.48 4.14
CA GLU A 232 17.89 1.57 3.18
C GLU A 232 17.63 0.74 1.91
N SER A 233 18.30 1.09 0.82
CA SER A 233 18.28 0.30 -0.42
C SER A 233 18.60 -1.18 -0.13
N SER A 234 17.82 -2.07 -0.73
CA SER A 234 18.05 -3.53 -0.65
C SER A 234 17.93 -4.16 -2.04
N ALA A 235 18.99 -4.82 -2.47
CA ALA A 235 19.04 -5.59 -3.73
C ALA A 235 18.72 -7.06 -3.51
N ARG A 236 19.31 -7.67 -2.49
CA ARG A 236 19.21 -9.11 -2.24
C ARG A 236 19.25 -9.36 -0.74
N ILE A 237 18.59 -10.43 -0.32
CA ILE A 237 18.45 -10.80 1.08
C ILE A 237 19.01 -12.22 1.25
N ALA A 238 19.92 -12.39 2.21
CA ALA A 238 20.33 -13.68 2.72
C ALA A 238 19.74 -13.88 4.11
N ILE A 239 19.25 -15.09 4.39
CA ILE A 239 18.60 -15.43 5.65
C ILE A 239 19.48 -16.43 6.42
N GLY A 240 19.59 -16.26 7.73
CA GLY A 240 20.27 -17.20 8.60
C GLY A 240 20.19 -16.81 10.07
N ASN A 241 20.56 -17.70 10.97
CA ASN A 241 20.66 -17.41 12.41
C ASN A 241 21.99 -16.68 12.71
N PHE A 242 22.15 -15.48 12.15
CA PHE A 242 23.41 -14.72 12.22
C PHE A 242 23.66 -14.13 13.62
N GLY A 243 22.61 -13.80 14.35
CA GLY A 243 22.64 -13.29 15.71
C GLY A 243 22.71 -14.38 16.79
N GLY A 244 22.54 -15.65 16.41
CA GLY A 244 22.61 -16.79 17.33
C GLY A 244 21.39 -16.96 18.25
N ALA A 245 20.30 -16.23 18.02
CA ALA A 245 19.08 -16.27 18.83
C ALA A 245 18.11 -17.41 18.43
N GLY A 246 18.44 -18.19 17.40
CA GLY A 246 17.57 -19.24 16.87
C GLY A 246 16.43 -18.70 16.00
N LYS A 247 16.45 -17.39 15.67
CA LYS A 247 15.54 -16.74 14.74
C LYS A 247 16.20 -16.56 13.37
N LEU A 248 15.37 -16.34 12.35
CA LEU A 248 15.83 -16.04 11.00
C LEU A 248 16.19 -14.56 10.87
N ASP A 249 17.47 -14.23 11.03
CA ASP A 249 18.02 -12.89 10.77
C ASP A 249 18.28 -12.68 9.27
N LEU A 250 18.51 -11.43 8.89
CA LEU A 250 18.63 -11.02 7.50
C LEU A 250 19.95 -10.30 7.26
N VAL A 251 20.63 -10.59 6.17
CA VAL A 251 21.70 -9.73 5.64
C VAL A 251 21.24 -9.21 4.29
N SER A 252 21.26 -7.88 4.12
CA SER A 252 20.95 -7.22 2.86
C SER A 252 22.11 -6.38 2.35
N ILE A 253 22.10 -6.09 1.05
CA ILE A 253 23.08 -5.21 0.41
C ILE A 253 22.37 -4.16 -0.44
N GLY A 254 22.82 -2.91 -0.36
CA GLY A 254 22.33 -1.83 -1.22
C GLY A 254 22.64 -2.07 -2.70
N TYR A 255 21.68 -1.76 -3.57
CA TYR A 255 21.87 -1.94 -5.01
C TYR A 255 22.74 -0.82 -5.57
N ASN A 256 23.85 -1.17 -6.22
CA ASN A 256 24.75 -0.17 -6.79
C ASN A 256 25.43 -0.71 -8.04
N VAL A 257 24.79 -0.48 -9.18
CA VAL A 257 25.27 -0.88 -10.52
C VAL A 257 25.41 0.37 -11.37
N LYS A 258 26.66 0.64 -11.76
CA LYS A 258 27.03 1.81 -12.57
C LYS A 258 26.18 1.89 -13.84
N GLN A 259 25.72 3.10 -14.19
CA GLN A 259 24.88 3.36 -15.38
C GLN A 259 23.50 2.69 -15.36
N TYR A 260 23.11 2.09 -14.23
CA TYR A 260 21.78 1.55 -14.02
C TYR A 260 21.12 2.24 -12.83
N TYR A 261 21.48 1.85 -11.61
CA TYR A 261 21.06 2.47 -10.36
C TYR A 261 22.25 2.53 -9.41
N GLU A 262 22.62 3.74 -8.98
CA GLU A 262 23.78 3.96 -8.12
C GLU A 262 23.33 4.49 -6.76
N GLU A 263 23.15 3.59 -5.77
CA GLU A 263 22.83 4.00 -4.40
C GLU A 263 23.93 4.94 -3.87
N PRO A 264 23.60 6.14 -3.36
CA PRO A 264 24.61 7.11 -2.95
C PRO A 264 25.56 6.63 -1.84
N LYS A 265 25.08 5.69 -1.00
CA LYS A 265 25.83 5.12 0.13
C LYS A 265 25.53 3.62 0.24
N PRO A 266 26.06 2.78 -0.67
CA PRO A 266 25.75 1.37 -0.66
C PRO A 266 26.42 0.71 0.55
N VAL A 267 25.64 -0.04 1.33
CA VAL A 267 26.08 -0.73 2.54
C VAL A 267 25.53 -2.15 2.57
N THR A 268 26.24 -3.03 3.29
CA THR A 268 25.71 -4.35 3.67
C THR A 268 25.27 -4.25 5.13
N THR A 269 24.01 -4.57 5.40
CA THR A 269 23.40 -4.44 6.73
C THR A 269 22.97 -5.80 7.24
N LEU A 270 23.27 -6.09 8.51
CA LEU A 270 22.67 -7.20 9.27
C LEU A 270 21.45 -6.68 10.03
N HIS A 271 20.29 -7.24 9.76
CA HIS A 271 19.04 -6.98 10.46
C HIS A 271 18.72 -8.16 11.38
N LEU A 272 18.79 -7.92 12.69
CA LEU A 272 18.40 -8.92 13.68
C LEU A 272 16.88 -9.02 13.75
N ASN A 273 16.37 -10.25 13.71
CA ASN A 273 14.94 -10.51 13.71
C ASN A 273 14.35 -10.28 15.11
N LYS A 274 13.51 -9.25 15.19
CA LYS A 274 12.82 -8.82 16.41
C LYS A 274 11.33 -9.14 16.40
N THR A 275 10.84 -9.89 15.40
CA THR A 275 9.42 -10.20 15.25
C THR A 275 8.90 -10.94 16.49
N VAL A 276 7.68 -10.59 16.88
CA VAL A 276 6.99 -11.12 18.05
C VAL A 276 6.04 -12.22 17.57
N TYR A 277 6.05 -13.36 18.26
CA TYR A 277 5.14 -14.47 17.96
C TYR A 277 3.68 -14.02 18.08
N ALA A 278 2.88 -14.34 17.07
CA ALA A 278 1.44 -14.16 17.14
C ALA A 278 0.85 -15.03 18.26
N SER A 279 0.03 -14.41 19.12
CA SER A 279 -0.68 -15.10 20.19
C SER A 279 -2.11 -15.50 19.80
N GLU A 280 -2.61 -14.93 18.70
CA GLU A 280 -3.97 -15.11 18.19
C GLU A 280 -3.90 -15.36 16.68
N ALA A 281 -4.66 -16.33 16.18
CA ALA A 281 -4.79 -16.53 14.74
C ALA A 281 -5.70 -15.46 14.13
N PRO A 282 -5.44 -14.99 12.90
CA PRO A 282 -6.38 -14.13 12.20
C PRO A 282 -7.74 -14.82 12.08
N THR A 283 -8.81 -14.13 12.48
CA THR A 283 -10.17 -14.67 12.36
C THR A 283 -10.80 -14.20 11.05
N GLN A 284 -11.68 -15.01 10.45
CA GLN A 284 -12.57 -14.60 9.36
C GLN A 284 -13.65 -13.67 9.90
N ALA A 285 -13.24 -12.49 10.37
CA ALA A 285 -14.13 -11.45 10.87
C ALA A 285 -14.57 -10.53 9.73
N PRO A 286 -15.78 -9.95 9.82
CA PRO A 286 -16.21 -8.88 8.93
C PRO A 286 -15.34 -7.61 8.96
N ILE A 287 -14.55 -7.41 10.01
CA ILE A 287 -13.52 -6.38 10.08
C ILE A 287 -12.18 -7.07 10.34
N VAL A 288 -11.25 -6.99 9.39
CA VAL A 288 -9.92 -7.60 9.48
C VAL A 288 -8.88 -6.48 9.61
N PRO A 289 -8.34 -6.24 10.82
CA PRO A 289 -7.26 -5.28 11.04
C PRO A 289 -5.93 -5.83 10.50
N THR A 290 -5.15 -4.98 9.87
CA THR A 290 -3.84 -5.31 9.31
C THR A 290 -2.96 -4.07 9.21
N ALA A 291 -1.72 -4.22 8.76
CA ALA A 291 -0.79 -3.11 8.53
C ALA A 291 -0.57 -2.88 7.03
N TRP A 292 -0.35 -1.62 6.67
CA TRP A 292 0.18 -1.21 5.37
C TRP A 292 1.34 -0.24 5.58
N ASP A 293 2.56 -0.73 5.36
CA ASP A 293 3.79 0.07 5.54
C ASP A 293 3.87 0.67 6.95
N ASN A 294 3.67 1.97 7.10
CA ASN A 294 3.63 2.69 8.38
C ASN A 294 2.21 3.15 8.77
N GLU A 295 1.19 2.54 8.19
CA GLU A 295 -0.22 2.88 8.33
C GLU A 295 -1.05 1.67 8.75
N GLY A 296 -2.19 1.93 9.38
CA GLY A 296 -3.20 0.90 9.58
C GLY A 296 -3.90 0.58 8.27
N LEU A 297 -4.30 -0.67 8.07
CA LEU A 297 -5.19 -1.05 6.97
C LEU A 297 -6.30 -1.92 7.54
N VAL A 298 -7.52 -1.68 7.10
CA VAL A 298 -8.69 -2.43 7.54
C VAL A 298 -9.41 -2.99 6.31
N TYR A 299 -9.47 -4.32 6.21
CA TYR A 299 -10.34 -4.97 5.25
C TYR A 299 -11.73 -5.16 5.87
N LEU A 300 -12.77 -4.77 5.14
CA LEU A 300 -14.15 -4.71 5.58
C LEU A 300 -15.00 -5.60 4.67
N ALA A 301 -15.81 -6.48 5.25
CA ALA A 301 -16.85 -7.17 4.49
C ALA A 301 -17.87 -6.16 3.95
N ARG A 302 -18.62 -6.54 2.92
CA ARG A 302 -19.69 -5.65 2.45
C ARG A 302 -20.79 -5.56 3.51
N PRO A 303 -21.33 -4.38 3.82
CA PRO A 303 -22.25 -4.26 4.94
C PRO A 303 -23.55 -5.07 4.75
N HIS A 304 -24.01 -5.30 3.52
CA HIS A 304 -25.18 -6.13 3.26
C HIS A 304 -24.94 -7.64 3.47
N GLU A 305 -23.69 -8.09 3.60
CA GLU A 305 -23.33 -9.49 3.86
C GLU A 305 -23.20 -9.81 5.35
N VAL A 306 -23.16 -8.79 6.20
CA VAL A 306 -23.04 -8.98 7.66
C VAL A 306 -24.41 -9.05 8.33
N GLN A 307 -24.47 -9.79 9.44
CA GLN A 307 -25.71 -9.95 10.20
C GLN A 307 -25.81 -9.01 11.41
N GLN A 308 -24.66 -8.56 11.95
CA GLN A 308 -24.59 -7.77 13.16
C GLN A 308 -23.57 -6.65 12.99
N SER A 309 -23.83 -5.52 13.64
CA SER A 309 -22.91 -4.39 13.66
C SER A 309 -21.60 -4.78 14.33
N GLN A 310 -20.48 -4.28 13.80
CA GLN A 310 -19.15 -4.46 14.38
C GLN A 310 -18.44 -3.12 14.49
N LYS A 311 -17.49 -3.05 15.44
CA LYS A 311 -16.73 -1.84 15.76
C LYS A 311 -15.28 -2.21 15.97
N LEU A 312 -14.38 -1.38 15.47
CA LEU A 312 -12.95 -1.48 15.69
C LEU A 312 -12.35 -0.11 16.03
N PRO A 313 -11.81 0.07 17.25
CA PRO A 313 -11.03 1.26 17.61
C PRO A 313 -9.80 1.44 16.71
N LEU A 314 -9.52 2.67 16.29
CA LEU A 314 -8.39 3.00 15.43
C LEU A 314 -7.36 3.86 16.17
N ILE A 315 -7.78 5.05 16.61
CA ILE A 315 -6.87 6.07 17.15
C ILE A 315 -7.62 7.03 18.06
N GLU A 316 -6.93 7.53 19.08
CA GLU A 316 -7.33 8.71 19.83
C GLU A 316 -6.49 9.89 19.32
N VAL A 317 -7.11 10.97 18.85
CA VAL A 317 -6.42 12.17 18.36
C VAL A 317 -7.22 13.42 18.70
N ALA A 318 -6.54 14.47 19.19
CA ALA A 318 -7.15 15.77 19.49
C ALA A 318 -8.41 15.66 20.39
N ASN A 319 -8.35 14.81 21.42
CA ASN A 319 -9.44 14.50 22.35
C ASN A 319 -10.66 13.78 21.75
N TYR A 320 -10.51 13.13 20.59
CA TYR A 320 -11.51 12.23 20.01
C TYR A 320 -11.00 10.81 19.91
N ALA A 321 -11.77 9.84 20.42
CA ALA A 321 -11.59 8.43 20.08
C ALA A 321 -12.30 8.14 18.76
N ILE A 322 -11.54 7.71 17.77
CA ILE A 322 -12.00 7.40 16.42
C ILE A 322 -12.04 5.88 16.23
N SER A 323 -13.17 5.38 15.75
CA SER A 323 -13.37 3.97 15.42
C SER A 323 -14.08 3.80 14.06
N ILE A 324 -13.77 2.72 13.35
CA ILE A 324 -14.54 2.27 12.19
C ILE A 324 -15.67 1.35 12.68
N GLU A 325 -16.87 1.55 12.14
CA GLU A 325 -18.05 0.74 12.45
C GLU A 325 -18.69 0.24 11.15
N LEU A 326 -19.05 -1.05 11.14
CA LEU A 326 -19.70 -1.75 10.03
C LEU A 326 -21.12 -2.11 10.46
N HIS A 327 -22.12 -1.65 9.72
CA HIS A 327 -23.53 -1.82 10.05
C HIS A 327 -24.30 -2.54 8.94
N PRO A 328 -25.05 -3.62 9.25
CA PRO A 328 -25.90 -4.29 8.28
C PRO A 328 -27.00 -3.39 7.75
N LYS A 329 -27.65 -3.81 6.67
CA LYS A 329 -28.88 -3.17 6.17
C LYS A 329 -29.89 -2.97 7.30
N GLY A 330 -30.38 -1.74 7.49
CA GLY A 330 -31.32 -1.39 8.56
C GLY A 330 -30.75 -1.45 9.99
N GLY A 331 -29.43 -1.63 10.14
CA GLY A 331 -28.76 -1.66 11.42
C GLY A 331 -28.89 -0.32 12.15
N LYS A 332 -29.19 -0.35 13.45
CA LYS A 332 -29.33 0.84 14.28
C LYS A 332 -27.97 1.37 14.74
N ILE A 333 -27.83 2.69 14.70
CA ILE A 333 -26.63 3.43 15.11
C ILE A 333 -27.06 4.50 16.12
N GLN A 334 -26.69 4.32 17.38
CA GLN A 334 -27.04 5.27 18.43
C GLN A 334 -25.91 6.30 18.60
N LEU A 335 -26.21 7.58 18.45
CA LEU A 335 -25.31 8.71 18.72
C LEU A 335 -25.57 9.31 20.11
N GLN A 336 -24.52 9.79 20.78
CA GLN A 336 -24.63 10.76 21.88
C GLN A 336 -24.58 12.20 21.32
N LYS A 337 -24.97 13.18 22.14
CA LYS A 337 -25.15 14.59 21.76
C LYS A 337 -23.91 15.26 21.13
N GLU A 338 -22.71 14.78 21.45
CA GLU A 338 -21.44 15.37 21.00
C GLU A 338 -20.65 14.42 20.09
N ASP A 339 -21.24 13.28 19.72
CA ASP A 339 -20.58 12.32 18.84
C ASP A 339 -20.59 12.84 17.40
N GLY A 340 -19.43 12.75 16.74
CA GLY A 340 -19.29 12.91 15.30
C GLY A 340 -19.48 11.58 14.57
N ILE A 341 -20.12 11.61 13.40
CA ILE A 341 -20.24 10.46 12.50
C ILE A 341 -20.00 10.87 11.05
N LYS A 342 -19.10 10.14 10.40
CA LYS A 342 -18.81 10.31 8.98
C LYS A 342 -19.04 8.98 8.25
N VAL A 343 -19.91 8.98 7.25
CA VAL A 343 -20.12 7.80 6.42
C VAL A 343 -18.94 7.63 5.48
N LEU A 344 -18.43 6.40 5.36
CA LEU A 344 -17.42 6.03 4.37
C LEU A 344 -18.00 5.27 3.18
N TYR A 345 -19.05 4.48 3.41
CA TYR A 345 -19.76 3.74 2.38
C TYR A 345 -21.22 3.51 2.80
N GLY A 346 -22.12 3.45 1.83
CA GLY A 346 -23.56 3.32 2.01
C GLY A 346 -24.20 4.62 2.47
N SER A 347 -25.15 4.53 3.38
CA SER A 347 -25.83 5.71 3.92
C SER A 347 -26.40 5.43 5.29
N ILE A 348 -26.62 6.51 6.05
CA ILE A 348 -27.36 6.45 7.30
C ILE A 348 -28.48 7.49 7.25
N HIS A 349 -29.62 7.19 7.88
CA HIS A 349 -30.78 8.06 7.86
C HIS A 349 -31.48 8.15 9.22
N ASN A 350 -31.88 9.37 9.57
CA ASN A 350 -32.76 9.68 10.69
C ASN A 350 -33.81 10.69 10.20
N GLU A 351 -35.06 10.24 10.02
CA GLU A 351 -36.11 11.04 9.39
C GLU A 351 -35.64 11.62 8.04
N ASP A 352 -35.53 12.95 7.93
CA ASP A 352 -35.07 13.64 6.72
C ASP A 352 -33.54 13.87 6.69
N ASP A 353 -32.81 13.60 7.77
CA ASP A 353 -31.33 13.66 7.81
C ASP A 353 -30.74 12.40 7.18
N ILE A 354 -30.32 12.51 5.92
CA ILE A 354 -29.62 11.44 5.19
C ILE A 354 -28.15 11.83 5.01
N ARG A 355 -27.26 11.01 5.55
CA ARG A 355 -25.80 11.21 5.42
C ARG A 355 -25.19 10.17 4.49
N LYS A 356 -24.26 10.63 3.66
CA LYS A 356 -23.55 9.88 2.62
C LYS A 356 -22.06 10.22 2.62
N PRO A 357 -21.21 9.41 1.97
CA PRO A 357 -19.76 9.61 2.00
C PRO A 357 -19.25 10.98 1.55
N LEU A 358 -19.76 11.57 0.48
CA LEU A 358 -19.25 12.85 -0.04
C LEU A 358 -20.18 14.06 0.19
N GLY A 359 -21.28 13.87 0.93
CA GLY A 359 -22.37 14.85 0.99
C GLY A 359 -22.98 15.13 -0.39
N ASN A 360 -24.14 15.77 -0.46
CA ASN A 360 -24.74 16.17 -1.74
C ASN A 360 -24.34 17.59 -2.17
N SER A 361 -23.52 18.31 -1.39
CA SER A 361 -23.24 19.73 -1.56
C SER A 361 -21.82 19.98 -2.09
N GLY A 362 -21.68 20.91 -3.04
CA GLY A 362 -20.38 21.40 -3.51
C GLY A 362 -19.81 22.49 -2.60
N PHE A 363 -18.49 22.71 -2.67
CA PHE A 363 -17.82 23.84 -2.04
C PHE A 363 -18.42 25.18 -2.53
N PRO A 364 -18.66 26.18 -1.65
CA PRO A 364 -18.13 26.35 -0.28
C PRO A 364 -19.07 25.89 0.85
N ALA A 365 -20.04 25.02 0.58
CA ALA A 365 -20.93 24.53 1.63
C ALA A 365 -20.14 23.82 2.75
N ILE A 366 -20.60 23.95 4.00
CA ILE A 366 -20.08 23.19 5.15
C ILE A 366 -21.23 22.50 5.87
N THR A 367 -20.97 21.33 6.44
CA THR A 367 -21.97 20.49 7.11
C THR A 367 -21.40 19.97 8.43
N PRO A 368 -22.16 19.99 9.54
CA PRO A 368 -21.72 19.34 10.77
C PRO A 368 -21.66 17.83 10.60
N VAL A 369 -20.60 17.19 11.11
CA VAL A 369 -20.56 15.73 11.26
C VAL A 369 -21.13 15.27 12.59
N THR A 370 -21.40 16.20 13.52
CA THR A 370 -22.10 15.91 14.78
C THR A 370 -23.56 15.58 14.57
N SER A 371 -24.18 15.01 15.60
CA SER A 371 -25.62 14.85 15.68
C SER A 371 -26.12 15.32 17.03
N GLU A 372 -27.33 15.86 17.12
CA GLU A 372 -27.94 16.31 18.39
C GLU A 372 -28.45 15.14 19.26
N GLY A 373 -27.73 14.00 19.31
CA GLY A 373 -28.12 12.81 20.06
C GLY A 373 -29.20 11.99 19.35
N SER A 374 -28.98 11.70 18.06
CA SER A 374 -29.94 10.99 17.21
C SER A 374 -29.73 9.47 17.17
N SER A 375 -30.73 8.77 16.66
CA SER A 375 -30.63 7.36 16.29
C SER A 375 -30.73 7.28 14.77
N PHE A 376 -29.69 6.79 14.11
CA PHE A 376 -29.71 6.55 12.67
C PHE A 376 -29.97 5.07 12.38
N ASN A 377 -30.50 4.79 11.19
CA ASN A 377 -30.51 3.45 10.63
C ASN A 377 -29.63 3.44 9.38
N ALA A 378 -28.89 2.34 9.18
CA ALA A 378 -28.14 2.12 7.96
C ALA A 378 -29.11 1.84 6.79
N GLY A 379 -28.81 2.40 5.62
CA GLY A 379 -29.64 2.27 4.42
C GLY A 379 -29.62 0.88 3.77
N ASP A 380 -30.11 0.80 2.54
CA ASP A 380 -30.32 -0.48 1.83
C ASP A 380 -29.03 -1.28 1.58
N ASN A 381 -27.90 -0.60 1.42
CA ASN A 381 -26.58 -1.23 1.25
C ASN A 381 -25.86 -1.48 2.59
N GLY A 382 -26.53 -1.19 3.73
CA GLY A 382 -25.90 -1.00 5.03
C GLY A 382 -25.02 0.25 5.07
N ALA A 383 -24.09 0.30 6.02
CA ALA A 383 -23.18 1.44 6.16
C ALA A 383 -21.82 1.06 6.74
N ILE A 384 -20.78 1.75 6.29
CA ILE A 384 -19.45 1.81 6.93
C ILE A 384 -19.29 3.25 7.41
N VAL A 385 -18.97 3.45 8.68
CA VAL A 385 -18.88 4.80 9.27
C VAL A 385 -17.65 4.95 10.16
N LEU A 386 -17.06 6.14 10.15
CA LEU A 386 -16.16 6.60 11.20
C LEU A 386 -16.98 7.25 12.30
N ARG A 387 -16.73 6.82 13.52
CA ARG A 387 -17.33 7.35 14.73
C ARG A 387 -16.27 8.12 15.52
N LEU A 388 -16.54 9.38 15.82
CA LEU A 388 -15.68 10.28 16.58
C LEU A 388 -16.33 10.57 17.92
N VAL A 389 -15.82 9.99 19.00
CA VAL A 389 -16.37 10.15 20.36
C VAL A 389 -15.47 11.08 21.16
N PRO A 390 -15.99 12.19 21.72
CA PRO A 390 -15.20 13.04 22.62
C PRO A 390 -14.75 12.25 23.85
N ILE A 391 -13.47 12.29 24.17
CA ILE A 391 -12.88 11.67 25.38
C ILE A 391 -12.39 12.70 26.41
N GLY A 392 -12.50 13.99 26.08
CA GLY A 392 -12.10 15.10 26.92
C GLY A 392 -12.85 16.37 26.54
N GLN A 393 -12.44 17.51 27.12
CA GLN A 393 -12.93 18.81 26.69
C GLN A 393 -12.33 19.18 25.33
N ASP A 394 -13.01 20.07 24.61
CA ASP A 394 -12.50 20.68 23.39
C ASP A 394 -11.09 21.23 23.62
N GLY A 395 -10.12 20.67 22.89
CA GLY A 395 -8.72 21.06 23.01
C GLY A 395 -8.35 22.14 22.00
N GLU A 396 -7.45 23.02 22.42
CA GLU A 396 -6.66 23.91 21.56
C GLU A 396 -5.20 23.82 22.02
N TRP A 397 -4.27 23.79 21.07
CA TRP A 397 -2.86 23.53 21.35
C TRP A 397 -1.98 24.56 20.66
N ALA A 398 -0.94 25.02 21.35
CA ALA A 398 0.02 25.97 20.77
C ALA A 398 1.09 25.29 19.90
N LYS A 399 1.30 23.97 20.08
CA LYS A 399 2.29 23.18 19.35
C LYS A 399 1.77 21.80 19.02
N THR A 400 2.19 21.25 17.87
CA THR A 400 1.74 19.94 17.39
C THR A 400 2.05 18.82 18.37
N GLU A 401 3.18 18.90 19.06
CA GLU A 401 3.61 17.91 20.05
C GLU A 401 2.70 17.85 21.28
N ASP A 402 1.91 18.90 21.55
CA ASP A 402 0.96 18.94 22.65
C ASP A 402 -0.41 18.33 22.26
N VAL A 403 -0.63 18.04 20.98
CA VAL A 403 -1.85 17.38 20.49
C VAL A 403 -1.84 15.92 20.98
N PRO A 404 -2.82 15.49 21.78
CA PRO A 404 -2.86 14.14 22.30
C PRO A 404 -3.11 13.16 21.16
N VAL A 405 -2.23 12.17 21.04
CA VAL A 405 -2.31 11.08 20.06
C VAL A 405 -2.04 9.75 20.78
N LYS A 406 -2.90 8.76 20.53
CA LYS A 406 -2.67 7.38 20.94
C LYS A 406 -3.27 6.43 19.90
N THR A 407 -2.41 5.66 19.24
CA THR A 407 -2.84 4.55 18.39
C THR A 407 -3.49 3.48 19.26
N THR A 408 -4.78 3.22 19.06
CA THR A 408 -5.53 2.16 19.77
C THR A 408 -5.71 0.90 18.92
N PHE A 409 -5.26 0.96 17.67
CA PHE A 409 -5.22 -0.12 16.71
C PHE A 409 -4.12 -1.13 17.06
N GLU A 410 -4.45 -2.08 17.92
CA GLU A 410 -3.53 -3.09 18.45
C GLU A 410 -3.38 -4.26 17.48
N LEU A 411 -2.23 -4.36 16.81
CA LEU A 411 -1.91 -5.49 15.93
C LEU A 411 -0.92 -6.50 16.52
N ASN A 412 -0.31 -6.18 17.66
CA ASN A 412 0.76 -6.98 18.26
C ASN A 412 0.33 -8.43 18.54
N LYS A 413 -0.94 -8.63 18.92
CA LYS A 413 -1.52 -9.95 19.19
C LYS A 413 -1.57 -10.84 17.93
N LEU A 414 -1.63 -10.22 16.76
CA LEU A 414 -1.61 -10.85 15.43
C LEU A 414 -0.19 -10.99 14.87
N GLY A 415 0.84 -10.61 15.64
CA GLY A 415 2.24 -10.63 15.20
C GLY A 415 2.60 -9.55 14.16
N LEU A 416 1.71 -8.57 13.92
CA LEU A 416 1.97 -7.53 12.90
C LEU A 416 2.63 -6.30 13.52
N GLY A 417 3.62 -5.76 12.81
CA GLY A 417 4.29 -4.52 13.19
C GLY A 417 3.52 -3.30 12.70
N LEU A 418 3.05 -2.47 13.62
CA LEU A 418 2.66 -1.09 13.35
C LEU A 418 3.23 -0.21 14.47
N GLU A 419 4.11 0.73 14.10
CA GLU A 419 4.55 1.74 15.04
C GLU A 419 3.39 2.67 15.42
N ALA A 420 3.42 3.19 16.65
CA ALA A 420 2.48 4.23 17.05
C ALA A 420 2.56 5.42 16.07
N LEU A 421 1.40 5.80 15.56
CA LEU A 421 1.24 6.92 14.64
C LEU A 421 1.59 8.21 15.37
N LYS A 422 2.35 9.07 14.69
CA LYS A 422 2.86 10.34 15.24
C LYS A 422 2.97 11.38 14.14
N PHE A 423 2.75 12.63 14.53
CA PHE A 423 2.99 13.75 13.63
C PHE A 423 4.49 13.84 13.27
N LYS A 424 4.75 14.01 11.99
CA LYS A 424 6.06 14.33 11.41
C LYS A 424 5.94 15.66 10.69
N LYS A 425 6.97 16.50 10.80
CA LYS A 425 6.99 17.74 10.03
C LYS A 425 6.98 17.42 8.56
N VAL A 426 6.20 18.17 7.80
CA VAL A 426 6.14 17.98 6.36
C VAL A 426 7.51 18.19 5.74
N GLU A 427 8.33 19.13 6.22
CA GLU A 427 9.69 19.36 5.73
C GLU A 427 10.63 18.14 5.80
N ASP A 428 10.35 17.19 6.71
CA ASP A 428 11.14 15.97 6.91
C ASP A 428 10.63 14.80 6.07
N LEU A 429 9.49 14.95 5.39
CA LEU A 429 8.94 13.94 4.49
C LEU A 429 9.60 14.02 3.11
N TRP A 430 9.57 12.90 2.38
CA TRP A 430 10.21 12.80 1.06
C TRP A 430 9.67 13.80 0.02
N PHE A 431 8.41 14.24 0.18
CA PHE A 431 7.75 15.28 -0.65
C PHE A 431 7.80 16.68 -0.04
N GLY A 432 8.46 16.84 1.11
CA GLY A 432 8.35 17.96 2.03
C GLY A 432 9.08 19.25 1.69
N GLY A 433 9.99 19.23 0.71
CA GLY A 433 11.02 20.25 0.56
C GLY A 433 10.48 21.70 0.42
N ALA A 434 9.30 21.88 -0.17
CA ALA A 434 8.65 23.18 -0.34
C ALA A 434 8.10 23.79 0.98
N PHE A 435 8.07 23.00 2.06
CA PHE A 435 7.48 23.38 3.35
C PHE A 435 8.53 23.62 4.44
N LYS A 436 9.81 23.76 4.06
CA LYS A 436 10.90 24.01 4.99
C LYS A 436 10.64 25.20 5.91
N GLY A 437 10.78 24.99 7.21
CA GLY A 437 10.59 25.98 8.27
C GLY A 437 9.13 26.32 8.57
N LYS A 438 8.14 25.68 7.92
CA LYS A 438 6.72 25.87 8.24
C LYS A 438 6.31 24.98 9.42
N ASP A 439 5.43 25.50 10.26
CA ASP A 439 4.75 24.71 11.30
C ASP A 439 3.58 23.94 10.66
N PHE A 440 3.94 22.98 9.82
CA PHE A 440 3.02 22.14 9.05
C PHE A 440 3.42 20.68 9.21
N TRP A 441 2.52 19.87 9.75
CA TRP A 441 2.78 18.49 10.11
C TRP A 441 1.72 17.56 9.54
N ASN A 442 2.15 16.33 9.29
CA ASN A 442 1.31 15.24 8.84
C ASN A 442 1.46 14.06 9.79
N MET A 443 0.36 13.38 10.06
CA MET A 443 0.35 12.06 10.64
C MET A 443 -0.44 11.16 9.70
N THR A 444 0.25 10.14 9.19
CA THR A 444 -0.36 9.07 8.40
C THR A 444 -1.44 8.35 9.20
N GLY A 445 -2.29 7.56 8.56
CA GLY A 445 -3.45 7.00 9.24
C GLY A 445 -3.83 5.62 8.75
N PHE A 446 -4.97 5.53 8.09
CA PHE A 446 -5.66 4.27 7.88
C PHE A 446 -6.23 4.15 6.47
N HIS A 447 -5.95 3.02 5.84
CA HIS A 447 -6.63 2.58 4.63
C HIS A 447 -7.87 1.74 4.97
N PHE A 448 -8.93 1.91 4.19
CA PHE A 448 -10.14 1.11 4.29
C PHE A 448 -10.41 0.44 2.95
N ARG A 449 -10.52 -0.89 2.92
CA ARG A 449 -10.73 -1.68 1.70
C ARG A 449 -11.84 -2.68 1.86
N PHE A 450 -12.53 -3.04 0.77
CA PHE A 450 -13.39 -4.21 0.81
C PHE A 450 -12.56 -5.50 0.87
N ALA A 451 -13.01 -6.49 1.64
CA ALA A 451 -12.27 -7.73 1.85
C ALA A 451 -12.36 -8.72 0.66
N ASP A 452 -13.39 -8.62 -0.17
CA ASP A 452 -13.66 -9.52 -1.30
C ASP A 452 -12.83 -9.17 -2.55
N ASP A 453 -12.79 -7.89 -2.91
CA ASP A 453 -12.14 -7.40 -4.12
C ASP A 453 -10.94 -6.47 -3.84
N LYS A 454 -10.69 -6.12 -2.58
CA LYS A 454 -9.59 -5.25 -2.12
C LYS A 454 -9.67 -3.82 -2.64
N THR A 455 -10.81 -3.41 -3.18
CA THR A 455 -11.03 -2.04 -3.66
C THR A 455 -10.94 -1.06 -2.49
N GLU A 456 -10.16 0.02 -2.69
CA GLU A 456 -10.06 1.12 -1.73
C GLU A 456 -11.43 1.79 -1.57
N ILE A 457 -11.84 2.03 -0.33
CA ILE A 457 -13.04 2.78 0.03
C ILE A 457 -12.64 4.23 0.27
N ALA A 458 -11.74 4.41 1.23
CA ALA A 458 -11.14 5.69 1.55
C ALA A 458 -9.80 5.51 2.27
N HIS A 459 -8.95 6.51 2.17
CA HIS A 459 -7.77 6.67 3.02
C HIS A 459 -7.98 7.84 4.00
N MET A 460 -7.57 7.67 5.26
CA MET A 460 -7.71 8.65 6.33
C MET A 460 -6.35 9.06 6.87
N GLN A 461 -6.07 10.36 6.96
CA GLN A 461 -4.86 10.89 7.57
C GLN A 461 -5.14 12.19 8.34
N PHE A 462 -4.15 12.69 9.08
CA PHE A 462 -4.29 13.85 9.97
C PHE A 462 -3.22 14.88 9.71
N TRP A 463 -3.55 16.14 9.99
CA TRP A 463 -2.68 17.26 9.71
C TRP A 463 -2.79 18.31 10.81
N THR A 464 -1.72 19.07 10.99
CA THR A 464 -1.72 20.29 11.79
C THR A 464 -1.06 21.45 11.07
N ALA A 465 -1.56 22.66 11.32
CA ALA A 465 -0.99 23.88 10.80
C ALA A 465 -1.02 24.99 11.85
N GLY A 466 0.14 25.59 12.10
CA GLY A 466 0.28 26.74 13.00
C GLY A 466 -0.25 28.04 12.40
N THR A 467 -0.19 29.12 13.18
CA THR A 467 -0.67 30.45 12.82
C THR A 467 -0.20 30.93 11.43
N ASN A 468 -1.14 31.36 10.59
CA ASN A 468 -0.96 31.88 9.23
C ASN A 468 -0.22 30.95 8.25
N VAL A 469 -0.09 29.66 8.56
CA VAL A 469 0.56 28.70 7.67
C VAL A 469 -0.30 28.45 6.43
N ASP A 470 0.29 28.69 5.26
CA ASP A 470 -0.20 28.24 3.96
C ASP A 470 0.28 26.80 3.72
N CYS A 471 -0.65 25.85 3.67
CA CYS A 471 -0.38 24.43 3.47
C CYS A 471 -0.11 24.05 2.00
N GLY A 472 0.04 25.04 1.11
CA GLY A 472 0.45 24.91 -0.27
C GLY A 472 -0.73 24.67 -1.22
N ALA A 473 -0.93 25.57 -2.16
CA ALA A 473 -1.94 25.39 -3.21
C ALA A 473 -1.57 24.24 -4.15
N HIS A 474 -2.47 23.26 -4.29
CA HIS A 474 -2.30 22.06 -5.11
C HIS A 474 -3.63 21.63 -5.75
N ASN A 475 -3.62 20.65 -6.64
CA ASN A 475 -4.78 20.27 -7.45
C ASN A 475 -4.88 18.76 -7.78
N HIS A 476 -4.14 17.90 -7.08
CA HIS A 476 -4.22 16.43 -7.19
C HIS A 476 -4.08 15.89 -8.62
N SER A 477 -3.31 16.58 -9.48
CA SER A 477 -3.27 16.29 -10.93
C SER A 477 -2.81 14.87 -11.32
N GLY A 478 -2.21 14.12 -10.38
CA GLY A 478 -1.81 12.72 -10.55
C GLY A 478 -2.59 11.71 -9.72
N ASP A 479 -3.57 12.15 -8.92
CA ASP A 479 -4.20 11.31 -7.90
C ASP A 479 -5.67 11.02 -8.21
N ILE A 480 -6.12 9.82 -7.81
CA ILE A 480 -7.48 9.32 -8.09
C ILE A 480 -8.25 9.24 -6.77
N PHE A 481 -8.62 10.41 -6.21
CA PHE A 481 -9.49 10.48 -5.04
C PHE A 481 -10.38 11.73 -4.99
N GLU A 482 -11.51 11.61 -4.30
CA GLU A 482 -12.39 12.70 -3.88
C GLU A 482 -12.11 13.04 -2.40
N GLU A 483 -11.52 14.20 -2.09
CA GLU A 483 -11.11 14.54 -0.72
C GLU A 483 -12.11 15.41 0.04
N ILE A 484 -12.30 15.09 1.31
CA ILE A 484 -13.06 15.87 2.28
C ILE A 484 -12.26 16.00 3.57
N HIS A 485 -12.27 17.19 4.17
CA HIS A 485 -11.64 17.46 5.46
C HIS A 485 -12.66 17.67 6.56
N ILE A 486 -12.36 17.14 7.74
CA ILE A 486 -13.11 17.38 8.97
C ILE A 486 -12.19 18.07 9.98
N CYS A 487 -12.57 19.27 10.41
CA CYS A 487 -11.81 20.01 11.43
C CYS A 487 -12.01 19.36 12.81
N LEU A 488 -10.92 18.96 13.47
CA LEU A 488 -10.95 18.43 14.83
C LEU A 488 -10.72 19.54 15.86
N SER A 489 -9.94 20.57 15.52
CA SER A 489 -9.69 21.73 16.36
C SER A 489 -9.39 22.96 15.50
N PRO A 490 -10.23 24.01 15.52
CA PRO A 490 -9.99 25.25 14.79
C PRO A 490 -9.13 26.23 15.62
N GLY A 491 -7.94 25.82 16.06
CA GLY A 491 -7.14 26.59 17.03
C GLY A 491 -6.70 27.96 16.52
N THR A 492 -6.60 28.15 15.21
CA THR A 492 -6.33 29.46 14.64
C THR A 492 -7.57 30.35 14.48
N GLY A 493 -8.75 29.84 14.86
CA GLY A 493 -10.04 30.52 14.85
C GLY A 493 -10.72 30.53 13.48
N ASN A 494 -10.04 31.07 12.46
CA ASN A 494 -10.58 31.20 11.11
C ASN A 494 -9.84 30.35 10.06
N GLY A 495 -9.13 29.31 10.49
CA GLY A 495 -8.53 28.34 9.59
C GLY A 495 -9.57 27.50 8.84
N GLY A 496 -9.21 27.04 7.64
CA GLY A 496 -10.09 26.20 6.83
C GLY A 496 -9.66 26.11 5.37
N MET A 497 -10.61 25.78 4.50
CA MET A 497 -10.32 25.48 3.10
C MET A 497 -10.46 26.71 2.20
N SER A 498 -9.45 26.91 1.36
CA SER A 498 -9.43 27.92 0.30
C SER A 498 -9.39 27.23 -1.06
N ARG A 499 -10.34 27.56 -1.94
CA ARG A 499 -10.43 27.06 -3.32
C ARG A 499 -10.29 28.19 -4.31
N LEU A 500 -9.44 28.05 -5.32
CA LEU A 500 -9.26 29.03 -6.37
C LEU A 500 -10.59 29.28 -7.09
N LYS A 501 -10.92 30.54 -7.35
CA LYS A 501 -12.17 30.95 -8.02
C LYS A 501 -12.23 30.46 -9.45
N ASP A 502 -13.44 30.18 -9.90
CA ASP A 502 -13.69 29.76 -11.28
C ASP A 502 -13.20 30.81 -12.28
N GLY A 503 -12.50 30.35 -13.32
CA GLY A 503 -11.91 31.21 -14.36
C GLY A 503 -10.47 31.65 -14.10
N GLU A 504 -9.97 31.50 -12.86
CA GLU A 504 -8.57 31.72 -12.54
C GLU A 504 -7.74 30.47 -12.81
N THR A 505 -6.62 30.60 -13.52
CA THR A 505 -5.71 29.48 -13.81
C THR A 505 -4.50 29.43 -12.90
N LYS A 506 -4.27 30.50 -12.12
CA LYS A 506 -3.14 30.63 -11.19
C LYS A 506 -3.47 31.69 -10.13
N ALA A 507 -3.24 31.37 -8.86
CA ALA A 507 -3.32 32.36 -7.80
C ALA A 507 -2.19 33.40 -7.89
N THR A 508 -2.56 34.68 -7.81
CA THR A 508 -1.65 35.81 -7.67
C THR A 508 -1.78 36.49 -6.30
N SER A 509 -2.91 36.28 -5.62
CA SER A 509 -3.17 36.77 -4.27
C SER A 509 -4.19 35.90 -3.52
N GLU A 510 -4.29 36.06 -2.20
CA GLU A 510 -5.33 35.39 -1.39
C GLU A 510 -6.77 35.76 -1.81
N LYS A 511 -6.97 36.88 -2.50
CA LYS A 511 -8.30 37.31 -2.98
C LYS A 511 -8.83 36.44 -4.13
N ASP A 512 -7.94 35.65 -4.74
CA ASP A 512 -8.27 34.78 -5.86
C ASP A 512 -8.91 33.47 -5.35
N PHE A 513 -8.94 33.26 -4.03
CA PHE A 513 -9.58 32.12 -3.40
C PHE A 513 -10.94 32.47 -2.79
N ASP A 514 -11.88 31.55 -2.91
CA ASP A 514 -13.03 31.44 -2.02
C ASP A 514 -12.58 30.68 -0.76
N HIS A 515 -12.75 31.29 0.41
CA HIS A 515 -12.32 30.71 1.68
C HIS A 515 -13.52 30.40 2.58
N VAL A 516 -13.52 29.22 3.18
CA VAL A 516 -14.46 28.84 4.23
C VAL A 516 -13.70 28.39 5.47
N ALA A 517 -13.90 29.12 6.58
CA ALA A 517 -13.42 28.70 7.88
C ALA A 517 -14.19 27.43 8.29
N LEU A 518 -13.49 26.43 8.82
CA LEU A 518 -14.08 25.14 9.14
C LEU A 518 -14.19 24.97 10.66
N PRO A 519 -15.40 25.09 11.24
CA PRO A 519 -15.59 24.89 12.68
C PRO A 519 -15.28 23.45 13.11
N ARG A 520 -15.07 23.26 14.42
CA ARG A 520 -14.90 21.95 15.05
C ARG A 520 -16.02 20.99 14.63
N LEU A 521 -15.66 19.79 14.18
CA LEU A 521 -16.55 18.74 13.68
C LEU A 521 -17.47 19.20 12.54
N TYR A 522 -16.98 20.08 11.67
CA TYR A 522 -17.59 20.35 10.37
C TYR A 522 -16.71 19.79 9.26
N GLU A 523 -17.38 19.40 8.18
CA GLU A 523 -16.76 19.11 6.89
C GLU A 523 -17.15 20.13 5.84
N HIS A 524 -16.30 20.31 4.84
CA HIS A 524 -16.63 21.09 3.64
C HIS A 524 -17.22 20.21 2.55
N GLY A 525 -17.95 20.81 1.60
CA GLY A 525 -18.44 20.15 0.40
C GLY A 525 -17.33 19.89 -0.62
N GLY A 526 -17.60 19.03 -1.60
CA GLY A 526 -16.60 18.63 -2.59
C GLY A 526 -16.07 19.80 -3.44
N MET A 527 -14.74 19.87 -3.58
CA MET A 527 -14.04 20.97 -4.28
C MET A 527 -13.71 20.66 -5.75
N TRP A 528 -13.76 19.40 -6.15
CA TRP A 528 -13.46 18.95 -7.51
C TRP A 528 -14.50 19.44 -8.53
N TYR A 529 -14.11 19.45 -9.80
CA TYR A 529 -15.04 19.74 -10.89
C TYR A 529 -16.04 18.60 -11.06
N ARG A 530 -17.30 18.96 -11.30
CA ARG A 530 -18.40 18.02 -11.53
C ARG A 530 -18.99 18.18 -12.92
N ASP A 531 -19.44 17.08 -13.50
CA ASP A 531 -20.22 17.09 -14.74
C ASP A 531 -21.69 17.52 -14.46
N SER A 532 -22.51 17.55 -15.52
CA SER A 532 -23.94 17.91 -15.42
C SER A 532 -24.78 16.93 -14.59
N TYR A 533 -24.24 15.75 -14.27
CA TYR A 533 -24.88 14.71 -13.46
C TYR A 533 -24.36 14.71 -12.01
N GLY A 534 -23.38 15.57 -11.69
CA GLY A 534 -22.77 15.69 -10.36
C GLY A 534 -21.57 14.77 -10.13
N ASN A 535 -21.14 13.99 -11.13
CA ASN A 535 -20.00 13.08 -11.02
C ASN A 535 -18.67 13.85 -11.15
N ALA A 536 -17.60 13.34 -10.52
CA ALA A 536 -16.27 13.90 -10.66
C ALA A 536 -15.78 13.88 -12.11
N VAL A 537 -15.24 15.01 -12.57
CA VAL A 537 -14.56 15.12 -13.87
C VAL A 537 -13.13 14.59 -13.75
N ARG A 538 -12.69 13.82 -14.74
CA ARG A 538 -11.32 13.30 -14.82
C ARG A 538 -10.48 13.99 -15.87
N ASN A 539 -9.18 14.13 -15.61
CA ASN A 539 -8.23 14.66 -16.57
C ASN A 539 -7.76 13.56 -17.55
N LYS A 540 -6.84 13.90 -18.46
CA LYS A 540 -6.32 12.96 -19.48
C LYS A 540 -5.47 11.84 -18.88
N GLU A 541 -4.97 12.02 -17.66
CA GLU A 541 -4.26 11.03 -16.84
C GLU A 541 -5.22 10.17 -15.99
N ASN A 542 -6.53 10.33 -16.15
CA ASN A 542 -7.58 9.64 -15.37
C ASN A 542 -7.67 10.06 -13.88
N ALA A 543 -6.95 11.09 -13.46
CA ALA A 543 -7.01 11.68 -12.13
C ALA A 543 -8.24 12.59 -11.97
N VAL A 544 -8.73 12.73 -10.73
CA VAL A 544 -9.85 13.63 -10.42
C VAL A 544 -9.41 15.08 -10.62
N SER A 545 -10.20 15.86 -11.34
CA SER A 545 -9.83 17.24 -11.69
C SER A 545 -10.24 18.21 -10.58
N TYR A 546 -9.26 18.87 -9.96
CA TYR A 546 -9.49 19.93 -8.98
C TYR A 546 -9.07 21.31 -9.50
N PRO A 547 -9.74 22.38 -9.06
CA PRO A 547 -9.12 23.70 -9.00
C PRO A 547 -7.97 23.69 -7.98
N TYR A 548 -7.05 24.65 -8.07
CA TYR A 548 -6.05 24.82 -7.01
C TYR A 548 -6.74 25.11 -5.67
N HIS A 549 -6.35 24.40 -4.63
CA HIS A 549 -6.91 24.57 -3.29
C HIS A 549 -5.85 24.31 -2.22
N LYS A 550 -6.14 24.74 -0.99
CA LYS A 550 -5.27 24.55 0.18
C LYS A 550 -6.07 24.64 1.48
N TRP A 551 -5.53 24.02 2.53
CA TRP A 551 -5.83 24.49 3.88
C TRP A 551 -5.04 25.79 4.15
N GLN A 552 -5.73 26.82 4.61
CA GLN A 552 -5.13 28.07 5.06
C GLN A 552 -5.40 28.22 6.55
N ALA A 553 -4.34 28.15 7.35
CA ALA A 553 -4.44 28.39 8.78
C ALA A 553 -4.70 29.88 9.05
N GLY A 554 -5.50 30.15 10.08
CA GLY A 554 -5.93 31.47 10.51
C GLY A 554 -4.88 32.22 11.34
N SER A 555 -5.30 33.34 11.95
CA SER A 555 -4.40 34.23 12.69
C SER A 555 -4.31 33.98 14.20
N GLY A 556 -5.09 33.02 14.73
CA GLY A 556 -5.09 32.67 16.15
C GLY A 556 -3.76 32.06 16.63
N PRO A 557 -3.48 32.07 17.95
CA PRO A 557 -2.18 31.71 18.50
C PRO A 557 -1.93 30.20 18.62
N ASN A 558 -2.95 29.38 18.39
CA ASN A 558 -2.91 27.93 18.47
C ASN A 558 -2.84 27.33 17.06
N LEU A 559 -2.88 26.00 16.96
CA LEU A 559 -2.85 25.26 15.70
C LEU A 559 -4.21 24.71 15.30
N ASP A 560 -4.42 24.62 13.99
CA ASP A 560 -5.51 23.83 13.44
C ASP A 560 -5.13 22.35 13.48
N VAL A 561 -6.09 21.49 13.83
CA VAL A 561 -5.99 20.03 13.66
C VAL A 561 -7.16 19.59 12.79
N TRP A 562 -6.88 18.83 11.74
CA TRP A 562 -7.93 18.27 10.90
C TRP A 562 -7.59 16.85 10.43
N MET A 563 -8.64 16.15 10.04
CA MET A 563 -8.60 14.85 9.40
C MET A 563 -8.94 15.02 7.93
N ALA A 564 -8.19 14.38 7.04
CA ALA A 564 -8.47 14.28 5.61
C ALA A 564 -9.00 12.87 5.30
N LEU A 565 -10.00 12.78 4.44
CA LEU A 565 -10.56 11.54 3.92
C LEU A 565 -10.53 11.58 2.40
N GLU A 566 -9.81 10.63 1.81
CA GLU A 566 -9.58 10.51 0.37
C GLU A 566 -10.40 9.33 -0.15
N PHE A 567 -11.57 9.62 -0.73
CA PHE A 567 -12.50 8.61 -1.21
C PHE A 567 -12.15 8.10 -2.59
N ASN A 568 -12.38 6.81 -2.82
CA ASN A 568 -12.23 6.24 -4.16
C ASN A 568 -13.40 6.66 -5.07
N PRO A 569 -13.15 7.38 -6.18
CA PRO A 569 -14.18 7.87 -7.09
C PRO A 569 -14.76 6.78 -8.01
N ASP A 570 -14.18 5.57 -8.03
CA ASP A 570 -14.59 4.46 -8.90
C ASP A 570 -15.61 3.53 -8.26
N ILE A 571 -15.94 3.73 -6.97
CA ILE A 571 -16.98 2.96 -6.30
C ILE A 571 -18.26 3.77 -6.15
N ALA A 572 -19.39 3.08 -6.31
CA ALA A 572 -20.68 3.63 -5.91
C ALA A 572 -20.74 3.68 -4.38
N LEU A 573 -20.37 4.85 -3.83
CA LEU A 573 -20.27 5.14 -2.41
C LEU A 573 -21.61 5.09 -1.67
#